data_AF-A0A1G8NLU9-F1
#
_entry.id   AF-A0A1G8NLU9-F1
#
_cell.length_a   1.000
_cell.length_b   1.000
_cell.length_c   1.000
_cell.angle_alpha   90.00
_cell.angle_beta   90.00
_cell.angle_gamma   90.00
#
_symmetry.space_group_name_H-M   'P 1'
#
loop_
_entity.id
_entity.type
_entity.pdbx_description
1 polymer ?
#
loop_
_entity_poly.entity_id
_entity_poly.type
_entity_poly.pdbx_seq_one_letter_code
_entity_poly.pdbx_strand_id
1 'polypeptide(L)'
;MDTGTLRLIFLLVLLFLAGGIYSFISSLFTKNKWVRFLPTLLSLLLIPYLLYQTYFGNLEGFMPLAYLLFVFMLASVVFGNLVGNLIFRKIPNKRT
;
A
#
# COMPACT_ATOMS: atom_id res chain seq x y z
N MET A 1 22.23 -12.63 3.94
CA MET A 1 21.44 -11.66 3.17
C MET A 1 22.39 -10.66 2.56
N ASP A 2 22.27 -10.41 1.27
CA ASP A 2 23.00 -9.37 0.57
C ASP A 2 22.37 -7.99 0.83
N THR A 3 23.14 -6.93 0.57
CA THR A 3 22.73 -5.55 0.77
C THR A 3 21.48 -5.17 -0.05
N GLY A 4 21.29 -5.78 -1.22
CA GLY A 4 20.13 -5.54 -2.08
C GLY A 4 18.84 -6.03 -1.42
N THR A 5 18.85 -7.26 -0.92
CA THR A 5 17.70 -7.84 -0.19
C THR A 5 17.33 -7.00 1.04
N LEU A 6 18.32 -6.53 1.81
CA LEU A 6 18.07 -5.67 2.97
C LEU A 6 17.41 -4.35 2.59
N ARG A 7 17.86 -3.70 1.50
CA ARG A 7 17.27 -2.46 1.01
C ARG A 7 15.83 -2.66 0.57
N LEU A 8 15.53 -3.76 -0.10
CA LEU A 8 14.18 -4.09 -0.55
C LEU A 8 13.24 -4.25 0.65
N ILE A 9 13.64 -5.04 1.66
CA ILE A 9 12.84 -5.25 2.87
C ILE A 9 12.61 -3.92 3.59
N PHE A 10 13.65 -3.11 3.74
CA PHE A 10 13.53 -1.81 4.39
C PHE A 10 12.54 -0.90 3.64
N LEU A 11 12.62 -0.88 2.31
CA LEU A 11 11.69 -0.13 1.47
C LEU A 11 10.24 -0.63 1.62
N LEU A 12 10.03 -1.95 1.66
CA LEU A 12 8.70 -2.51 1.90
C LEU A 12 8.16 -2.13 3.28
N VAL A 13 8.99 -2.16 4.33
CA VAL A 13 8.60 -1.73 5.68
C VAL A 13 8.25 -0.23 5.69
N LEU A 14 9.03 0.62 5.02
CA LEU A 14 8.71 2.05 4.91
C LEU A 14 7.36 2.30 4.22
N LEU A 15 7.08 1.57 3.14
CA LEU A 15 5.80 1.66 2.43
C LEU A 15 4.62 1.18 3.28
N PHE A 16 4.81 0.11 4.06
CA PHE A 16 3.84 -0.34 5.05
C PHE A 16 3.56 0.77 6.08
N LEU A 17 4.61 1.38 6.63
CA LEU A 17 4.45 2.50 7.57
C LEU A 17 3.76 3.69 6.91
N ALA A 18 4.08 4.02 5.66
CA ALA A 18 3.42 5.10 4.92
C ALA A 18 1.91 4.85 4.77
N GLY A 19 1.50 3.62 4.44
CA GLY A 19 0.09 3.22 4.42
C GLY A 19 -0.59 3.40 5.78
N GLY A 20 0.08 2.99 6.86
CA GLY A 20 -0.41 3.15 8.23
C GLY A 20 -0.51 4.62 8.67
N ILE A 21 0.47 5.44 8.34
CA ILE A 21 0.50 6.88 8.59
C ILE A 21 -0.65 7.57 7.85
N TYR A 22 -0.92 7.20 6.60
CA TYR A 22 -2.08 7.72 5.88
C TYR A 22 -3.39 7.42 6.62
N SER A 23 -3.57 6.19 7.13
CA SER A 23 -4.74 5.82 7.93
C SER A 23 -4.83 6.65 9.21
N PHE A 24 -3.70 6.90 9.88
CA PHE A 24 -3.65 7.75 11.07
C PHE A 24 -4.09 9.18 10.74
N ILE A 25 -3.45 9.82 9.77
CA ILE A 25 -3.73 11.20 9.36
C ILE A 25 -5.20 11.31 8.93
N SER A 26 -5.65 10.48 7.99
CA SER A 26 -7.04 10.50 7.54
C SER A 26 -8.03 10.26 8.69
N SER A 27 -7.66 9.49 9.72
CA SER A 27 -8.53 9.32 10.89
C SER A 27 -8.70 10.59 11.73
N LEU A 28 -7.69 11.46 11.76
CA LEU A 28 -7.73 12.74 12.46
C LEU A 28 -8.53 13.79 11.69
N PHE A 29 -8.40 13.82 10.36
CA PHE A 29 -8.98 14.88 9.53
C PHE A 29 -10.37 14.54 8.98
N THR A 30 -10.74 13.25 8.89
CA THR A 30 -12.04 12.86 8.32
C THR A 30 -12.69 11.67 9.03
N LYS A 31 -14.01 11.77 9.22
CA LYS A 31 -14.87 10.67 9.66
C LYS A 31 -15.34 9.80 8.48
N ASN A 32 -15.13 10.25 7.24
CA ASN A 32 -15.55 9.51 6.06
C ASN A 32 -14.69 8.26 5.88
N LYS A 33 -15.32 7.09 6.02
CA LYS A 33 -14.66 5.79 5.90
C LYS A 33 -14.01 5.60 4.54
N TRP A 34 -14.62 6.10 3.46
CA TRP A 34 -14.13 5.92 2.10
C TRP A 34 -12.77 6.57 1.86
N VAL A 35 -12.56 7.77 2.38
CA VAL A 35 -11.29 8.50 2.24
C VAL A 35 -10.16 7.75 2.94
N ARG A 36 -10.43 7.05 4.04
CA ARG A 36 -9.41 6.30 4.78
C ARG A 36 -8.86 5.09 4.04
N PHE A 37 -9.63 4.54 3.10
CA PHE A 37 -9.26 3.39 2.26
C PHE A 37 -8.83 3.80 0.85
N LEU A 38 -8.60 5.09 0.59
CA LEU A 38 -8.23 5.59 -0.73
C LEU A 38 -6.92 4.96 -1.27
N PRO A 39 -5.84 4.80 -0.48
CA PRO A 39 -4.66 4.06 -0.94
C PRO A 39 -4.98 2.60 -1.29
N THR A 40 -5.83 1.95 -0.50
CA THR A 40 -6.27 0.58 -0.77
C THR A 40 -7.07 0.49 -2.06
N LEU A 41 -7.98 1.42 -2.30
CA LEU A 41 -8.85 1.44 -3.47
C LEU A 41 -8.05 1.69 -4.76
N LEU A 42 -7.11 2.65 -4.75
CA LEU A 42 -6.23 2.91 -5.89
C LEU A 42 -5.33 1.69 -6.20
N SER A 43 -4.73 1.10 -5.17
CA SER A 43 -3.90 -0.10 -5.33
C SER A 43 -4.70 -1.30 -5.83
N LEU A 44 -5.96 -1.46 -5.40
CA LEU A 44 -6.85 -2.53 -5.89
C LEU A 44 -7.17 -2.41 -7.37
N LEU A 45 -7.14 -1.20 -7.94
CA LEU A 45 -7.31 -1.00 -9.38
C LEU A 45 -6.00 -1.21 -10.14
N LEU A 46 -4.88 -0.75 -9.57
CA LEU A 46 -3.56 -0.80 -10.21
C LEU A 46 -2.96 -2.21 -10.21
N ILE A 47 -3.10 -2.98 -9.12
CA ILE A 47 -2.49 -4.31 -9.01
C ILE A 47 -3.00 -5.26 -10.12
N PRO A 48 -4.32 -5.42 -10.35
CA PRO A 48 -4.82 -6.26 -11.44
C PRO A 48 -4.34 -5.79 -12.82
N TYR A 49 -4.26 -4.47 -13.04
CA TYR A 49 -3.75 -3.93 -14.30
C TYR A 49 -2.27 -4.29 -14.52
N LEU A 50 -1.42 -4.12 -13.50
CA LEU A 50 0.00 -4.45 -13.58
C LEU A 50 0.22 -5.96 -13.77
N LEU A 51 -0.55 -6.79 -13.05
CA LEU A 51 -0.51 -8.24 -13.25
C LEU A 51 -0.98 -8.62 -14.65
N TYR A 52 -2.07 -8.03 -15.15
CA TYR A 52 -2.55 -8.27 -16.51
C TYR A 52 -1.46 -7.95 -17.54
N GLN A 53 -0.84 -6.78 -17.44
CA GLN A 53 0.27 -6.41 -18.33
C GLN A 53 1.46 -7.36 -18.20
N THR A 54 1.73 -7.90 -17.01
CA THR A 54 2.83 -8.83 -16.76
C THR A 54 2.60 -10.19 -17.43
N TYR A 55 1.36 -10.69 -17.43
CA TYR A 55 1.03 -12.02 -17.96
C TYR A 55 0.58 -12.02 -19.43
N PHE A 56 -0.04 -10.93 -19.88
CA PHE A 56 -0.68 -10.85 -21.21
C PHE A 56 -0.15 -9.71 -22.07
N GLY A 57 0.66 -8.81 -21.50
CA GLY A 57 1.31 -7.75 -22.26
C GLY A 57 2.57 -8.24 -22.97
N ASN A 58 2.85 -7.66 -24.14
CA ASN A 58 4.14 -7.82 -24.82
C ASN A 58 5.17 -6.88 -24.18
N LEU A 59 5.63 -7.23 -22.99
CA LEU A 59 6.62 -6.45 -22.24
C LEU A 59 8.04 -6.81 -22.67
N GLU A 60 8.87 -5.79 -22.89
CA GLU A 60 10.27 -5.96 -23.26
C GLU A 60 11.21 -5.75 -22.06
N GLY A 61 12.36 -6.42 -22.10
CA GLY A 61 13.44 -6.25 -21.13
C GLY A 61 13.01 -6.56 -19.69
N PHE A 62 13.34 -5.65 -18.76
CA PHE A 62 13.10 -5.81 -17.31
C PHE A 62 11.73 -5.30 -16.84
N MET A 63 10.83 -4.91 -17.74
CA MET A 63 9.50 -4.41 -17.37
C MET A 63 8.66 -5.39 -16.55
N PRO A 64 8.62 -6.70 -16.84
CA PRO A 64 7.86 -7.66 -16.03
C PRO A 64 8.31 -7.67 -14.55
N LEU A 65 9.62 -7.62 -14.32
CA LEU A 65 10.19 -7.60 -12.97
C LEU A 65 9.85 -6.28 -12.25
N ALA A 66 9.92 -5.15 -12.94
CA ALA A 66 9.55 -3.86 -12.37
C ALA A 66 8.08 -3.82 -11.97
N TYR A 67 7.17 -4.37 -12.79
CA TYR A 67 5.75 -4.44 -12.48
C TYR A 67 5.45 -5.35 -11.30
N LEU A 68 6.13 -6.49 -11.21
CA LEU A 68 6.04 -7.38 -10.05
C LEU A 68 6.50 -6.66 -8.76
N LEU A 69 7.61 -5.91 -8.82
CA LEU A 69 8.08 -5.10 -7.70
C LEU A 69 7.07 -4.02 -7.31
N PHE A 70 6.46 -3.33 -8.28
CA PHE A 70 5.40 -2.38 -7.99
C PHE A 70 4.19 -3.02 -7.32
N VAL A 71 3.82 -4.24 -7.72
CA VAL A 71 2.74 -4.99 -7.06
C VAL A 71 3.08 -5.23 -5.58
N PHE A 72 4.30 -5.66 -5.26
CA PHE A 72 4.72 -5.83 -3.86
C PHE A 72 4.74 -4.52 -3.08
N MET A 73 5.19 -3.43 -3.70
CA MET A 73 5.19 -2.10 -3.09
C MET A 73 3.76 -1.63 -2.77
N LEU A 74 2.84 -1.76 -3.73
CA LEU A 74 1.43 -1.41 -3.56
C LEU A 74 0.79 -2.29 -2.47
N ALA A 75 1.03 -3.60 -2.50
CA ALA A 75 0.52 -4.53 -1.49
C ALA A 75 1.00 -4.15 -0.07
N SER A 76 2.25 -3.71 0.07
CA SER A 76 2.78 -3.24 1.35
C SER A 76 2.02 -2.00 1.86
N VAL A 77 1.80 -1.00 0.99
CA VAL A 77 1.00 0.19 1.33
C VAL A 77 -0.42 -0.19 1.72
N VAL A 78 -1.06 -1.10 0.97
CA VAL A 78 -2.40 -1.61 1.27
C VAL A 78 -2.44 -2.25 2.65
N PHE A 79 -1.49 -3.15 2.93
CA PHE A 79 -1.43 -3.84 4.21
C PHE A 79 -1.25 -2.85 5.37
N GLY A 80 -0.37 -1.87 5.20
CA GLY A 80 -0.19 -0.77 6.15
C GLY A 80 -1.46 0.03 6.38
N ASN A 81 -2.15 0.40 5.31
CA ASN A 81 -3.40 1.17 5.39
C ASN A 81 -4.51 0.38 6.11
N LEU A 82 -4.66 -0.90 5.79
CA LEU A 82 -5.64 -1.78 6.43
C LEU A 82 -5.36 -1.95 7.92
N VAL A 83 -4.12 -2.28 8.29
CA VAL A 83 -3.70 -2.43 9.70
C VAL A 83 -3.89 -1.12 10.46
N GLY A 84 -3.45 0.01 9.90
CA GLY A 84 -3.64 1.33 10.51
C GLY A 84 -5.12 1.62 10.75
N ASN A 85 -5.98 1.35 9.76
CA ASN A 85 -7.42 1.54 9.91
C ASN A 85 -8.02 0.64 11.00
N LEU A 86 -7.55 -0.60 11.16
CA LEU A 86 -7.99 -1.49 12.25
C LEU A 86 -7.59 -0.95 13.63
N ILE A 87 -6.37 -0.43 13.76
CA ILE A 87 -5.86 0.16 15.01
C ILE A 87 -6.64 1.42 15.37
N PHE A 88 -6.79 2.36 14.43
CA PHE A 88 -7.40 3.67 14.70
C PHE A 88 -8.93 3.66 14.70
N ARG A 89 -9.58 2.60 14.20
CA ARG A 89 -11.03 2.42 14.32
C ARG A 89 -11.51 2.30 15.77
N LYS A 90 -10.64 1.88 16.69
CA LYS A 90 -10.96 1.68 18.11
C LYS A 90 -10.68 2.90 18.99
N ILE A 91 -10.11 4.00 18.49
CA ILE A 91 -9.89 5.20 19.30
C ILE A 91 -11.26 5.90 19.47
N PRO A 92 -11.89 5.84 20.66
CA PRO A 92 -13.10 6.59 20.90
C PRO A 92 -12.71 8.06 20.83
N ASN A 93 -13.38 8.81 19.97
CA ASN A 93 -13.20 10.24 19.86
C ASN A 93 -13.61 10.87 21.20
N LYS A 94 -12.70 11.06 22.16
CA LYS A 94 -12.90 11.84 23.41
C LYS A 94 -12.99 13.34 23.12
N ARG A 95 -13.63 13.71 22.01
CA ARG A 95 -13.93 15.09 21.61
C ARG A 95 -15.38 15.14 21.16
N THR A 96 -16.26 15.14 22.15
CA THR A 96 -17.60 15.73 22.21
C THR A 96 -18.03 15.66 23.65
#